data_AF-Q9SRN3-F1
#
_entry.id   AF-Q9SRN3-F1
#
_cell.length_a   1.000
_cell.length_b   1.000
_cell.length_c   1.000
_cell.angle_alpha   90.00
_cell.angle_beta   90.00
_cell.angle_gamma   90.00
#
_symmetry.space_group_name_H-M   'P 1'
#
loop_
_entity.id
_entity.type
_entity.pdbx_description
1 polymer ?
#
loop_
_entity_poly.entity_id
_entity_poly.type
_entity_poly.pdbx_seq_one_letter_code
_entity_poly.pdbx_strand_id
1 'polypeptide(L)'
;METQNKLMNETKRHVKSRLCRVSGSMTEMMEIQAENPTFHVLFIPGNPVIIQIDFIRQELESVKVPIILVGHSIGSYISLELLKKFSDKVVYCIGLYPFLTLNQQSTKQSLIGKLAASSVLSATASFLIASLRLLPMSAARLLVSKSIGASWSDTAVQATCTHLRQYHTMRNVLFMAKSEFREQSQIGIS
;
A
#
# COMPACT_ATOMS: atom_id res chain seq x y z
N MET A 1 -33.16 -16.98 22.66
CA MET A 1 -31.72 -16.77 22.94
C MET A 1 -30.86 -17.95 22.47
N GLU A 2 -31.39 -19.18 22.47
CA GLU A 2 -30.68 -20.41 22.08
C GLU A 2 -30.42 -20.55 20.56
N THR A 3 -31.32 -20.03 19.72
CA THR A 3 -31.21 -20.13 18.24
C THR A 3 -30.13 -19.23 17.65
N GLN A 4 -29.82 -18.08 18.27
CA GLN A 4 -28.76 -17.18 17.83
C GLN A 4 -27.37 -17.72 18.17
N ASN A 5 -27.21 -18.36 19.34
CA ASN A 5 -25.95 -19.00 19.73
C ASN A 5 -25.63 -20.24 18.87
N LYS A 6 -26.65 -20.93 18.36
CA LYS A 6 -26.47 -22.07 17.43
C LYS A 6 -25.98 -21.61 16.05
N LEU A 7 -26.56 -20.54 15.50
CA LEU A 7 -26.06 -19.90 14.27
C LEU A 7 -24.64 -19.33 14.45
N MET A 8 -24.33 -18.74 15.61
CA MET A 8 -23.00 -18.18 15.87
C MET A 8 -21.90 -19.24 16.02
N ASN A 9 -22.26 -20.46 16.48
CA ASN A 9 -21.34 -21.59 16.57
C ASN A 9 -21.16 -22.35 15.25
N GLU A 10 -22.16 -22.36 14.35
CA GLU A 10 -22.01 -22.92 12.99
C GLU A 10 -21.22 -22.01 12.05
N THR A 11 -21.03 -20.73 12.37
CA THR A 11 -20.36 -19.76 11.49
C THR A 11 -18.92 -19.42 11.88
N LYS A 12 -18.26 -20.23 12.71
CA LYS A 12 -16.79 -20.10 12.92
C LYS A 12 -16.06 -20.62 11.69
N ARG A 13 -16.07 -19.84 10.61
CA ARG A 13 -15.18 -20.04 9.46
C ARG A 13 -13.75 -20.11 9.97
N HIS A 14 -13.07 -21.20 9.66
CA HIS A 14 -11.75 -21.49 10.19
C HIS A 14 -10.74 -20.54 9.52
N VAL A 15 -10.41 -19.44 10.20
CA VAL A 15 -9.30 -18.58 9.81
C VAL A 15 -8.02 -19.37 10.06
N LYS A 16 -7.28 -19.67 8.99
CA LYS A 16 -6.02 -20.40 9.08
C LYS A 16 -4.88 -19.39 8.95
N SER A 17 -4.12 -19.19 10.02
CA SER A 17 -2.85 -18.46 9.95
C SER A 17 -1.72 -19.44 9.66
N ARG A 18 -0.92 -19.19 8.63
CA ARG A 18 0.34 -19.91 8.40
C ARG A 18 1.50 -18.94 8.33
N LEU A 19 2.64 -19.34 8.88
CA LEU A 19 3.88 -18.59 8.74
C LEU A 19 4.60 -19.09 7.50
N CYS A 20 4.91 -18.19 6.56
CA CYS A 20 5.57 -18.51 5.31
C CYS A 20 6.86 -17.70 5.15
N ARG A 21 7.87 -18.32 4.54
CA ARG A 21 9.09 -17.60 4.17
C ARG A 21 8.89 -16.98 2.80
N VAL A 22 8.82 -15.65 2.76
CA VAL A 22 8.49 -14.86 1.59
C VAL A 22 9.69 -13.94 1.30
N SER A 23 10.38 -14.16 0.17
CA SER A 23 11.63 -13.48 -0.20
C SER A 23 12.65 -13.39 0.94
N GLY A 24 12.83 -14.49 1.68
CA GLY A 24 13.80 -14.58 2.78
C GLY A 24 13.30 -14.10 4.14
N SER A 25 12.13 -13.45 4.22
CA SER A 25 11.51 -12.94 5.46
C SER A 25 10.34 -13.82 5.91
N MET A 26 10.21 -14.07 7.22
CA MET A 26 9.02 -14.77 7.74
C MET A 26 7.83 -13.83 7.74
N THR A 27 6.74 -14.24 7.10
CA THR A 27 5.50 -13.47 6.95
C THR A 27 4.33 -14.31 7.42
N GLU A 28 3.46 -13.73 8.25
CA GLU A 28 2.19 -14.34 8.62
C GLU A 28 1.19 -14.14 7.48
N MET A 29 0.65 -15.26 6.99
CA MET A 29 -0.42 -15.27 6.00
C MET A 29 -1.71 -15.73 6.69
N MET A 30 -2.75 -14.93 6.52
CA MET A 30 -4.09 -15.25 6.99
C MET A 30 -4.92 -15.72 5.79
N GLU A 31 -5.44 -16.94 5.88
CA GLU A 31 -6.28 -17.56 4.88
C GLU A 31 -7.68 -17.77 5.44
N ILE A 32 -8.69 -17.42 4.64
CA ILE A 32 -10.09 -17.72 4.94
C ILE A 32 -10.61 -18.58 3.80
N GLN A 33 -10.89 -19.84 4.10
CA GLN A 33 -11.37 -20.80 3.12
C GLN A 33 -12.88 -21.01 3.30
N ALA A 34 -13.62 -20.91 2.18
CA ALA A 34 -14.99 -21.41 2.11
C ALA A 34 -14.96 -22.93 1.91
N GLU A 35 -15.97 -23.67 2.38
CA GLU A 35 -16.04 -25.13 2.24
C GLU A 35 -15.91 -25.60 0.79
N ASN A 36 -16.60 -24.90 -0.13
CA ASN A 36 -16.55 -25.16 -1.57
C ASN A 36 -16.27 -23.84 -2.31
N PRO A 37 -15.00 -23.41 -2.43
CA PRO A 37 -14.67 -22.13 -3.05
C PRO A 37 -14.82 -22.23 -4.57
N THR A 38 -15.64 -21.36 -5.15
CA THR A 38 -15.81 -21.23 -6.62
C THR A 38 -14.73 -20.36 -7.26
N PHE A 39 -14.09 -19.50 -6.47
CA PHE A 39 -12.96 -18.67 -6.87
C PHE A 39 -12.10 -18.33 -5.64
N HIS A 40 -10.85 -17.96 -5.87
CA HIS A 40 -9.91 -17.51 -4.85
C HIS A 40 -9.68 -16.00 -4.96
N VAL A 41 -9.76 -15.27 -3.85
CA VAL A 41 -9.45 -13.83 -3.83
C VAL A 41 -8.06 -13.63 -3.24
N LEU A 42 -7.15 -13.06 -4.03
CA LEU A 42 -5.80 -12.73 -3.58
C LEU A 42 -5.66 -11.21 -3.44
N PHE A 43 -5.42 -10.76 -2.21
CA PHE A 43 -5.17 -9.35 -1.92
C PHE A 43 -3.67 -9.04 -1.92
N ILE A 44 -3.28 -8.03 -2.69
CA ILE A 44 -1.88 -7.60 -2.88
C ILE A 44 -1.74 -6.17 -2.35
N PRO A 45 -1.22 -5.98 -1.12
CA PRO A 45 -1.00 -4.65 -0.56
C PRO A 45 0.23 -3.97 -1.17
N GLY A 46 0.25 -2.63 -1.11
CA GLY A 46 1.28 -1.80 -1.75
C GLY A 46 2.66 -1.76 -1.09
N ASN A 47 2.94 -2.51 -0.03
CA ASN A 47 4.26 -2.52 0.61
C ASN A 47 4.41 -3.75 1.52
N PRO A 48 5.56 -4.46 1.54
CA PRO A 48 6.73 -4.37 0.66
C PRO A 48 6.55 -5.17 -0.63
N VAL A 49 6.81 -4.55 -1.79
CA VAL A 49 6.49 -5.11 -3.12
C VAL A 49 7.42 -6.24 -3.51
N ILE A 50 8.72 -6.11 -3.25
CA ILE A 50 9.73 -7.12 -3.62
C ILE A 50 9.45 -8.46 -2.93
N ILE A 51 8.90 -8.41 -1.72
CA ILE A 51 8.60 -9.62 -0.95
C ILE A 51 7.46 -10.41 -1.60
N GLN A 52 6.54 -9.76 -2.29
CA GLN A 52 5.28 -10.39 -2.66
C GLN A 52 5.32 -11.16 -3.99
N ILE A 53 6.12 -10.75 -4.99
CA ILE A 53 5.97 -11.25 -6.36
C ILE A 53 6.30 -12.75 -6.49
N ASP A 54 7.45 -13.21 -5.97
CA ASP A 54 7.86 -14.61 -6.12
C ASP A 54 6.94 -15.57 -5.36
N PHE A 55 6.50 -15.14 -4.18
CA PHE A 55 5.52 -15.88 -3.39
C PHE A 55 4.16 -15.97 -4.08
N ILE A 56 3.66 -14.84 -4.59
CA ILE A 56 2.37 -14.82 -5.30
C ILE A 56 2.41 -15.76 -6.49
N ARG A 57 3.52 -15.81 -7.26
CA ARG A 57 3.66 -16.77 -8.37
C ARG A 57 3.49 -18.21 -7.91
N GLN A 58 4.20 -18.60 -6.85
CA GLN A 58 4.14 -19.94 -6.30
C GLN A 58 2.73 -20.31 -5.82
N GLU A 59 2.03 -19.36 -5.18
CA GLU A 59 0.66 -19.55 -4.72
C GLU A 59 -0.32 -19.69 -5.90
N LEU A 60 -0.23 -18.83 -6.93
CA LEU A 60 -1.05 -18.88 -8.15
C LEU A 60 -0.89 -20.20 -8.92
N GLU A 61 0.30 -20.81 -8.89
CA GLU A 61 0.54 -22.10 -9.53
C GLU A 61 -0.21 -23.24 -8.82
N SER A 62 -0.32 -23.19 -7.49
CA SER A 62 -0.94 -24.24 -6.67
C SER A 62 -2.48 -24.23 -6.68
N VAL A 63 -3.09 -23.07 -6.99
CA VAL A 63 -4.54 -22.89 -6.96
C VAL A 63 -5.19 -23.49 -8.21
N LYS A 64 -6.25 -24.30 -8.00
CA LYS A 64 -7.00 -25.01 -9.04
C LYS A 64 -8.28 -24.30 -9.48
N VAL A 65 -8.75 -23.32 -8.71
CA VAL A 65 -9.97 -22.56 -8.98
C VAL A 65 -9.63 -21.20 -9.60
N PRO A 66 -10.56 -20.56 -10.34
CA PRO A 66 -10.35 -19.22 -10.87
C PRO A 66 -9.97 -18.20 -9.80
N ILE A 67 -9.17 -17.20 -10.17
CA ILE A 67 -8.56 -16.25 -9.23
C ILE A 67 -9.05 -14.83 -9.53
N ILE A 68 -9.41 -14.09 -8.47
CA ILE A 68 -9.70 -12.66 -8.48
C ILE A 68 -8.56 -11.95 -7.74
N LEU A 69 -7.88 -11.03 -8.43
CA LEU A 69 -6.83 -10.22 -7.83
C LEU A 69 -7.41 -8.91 -7.31
N VAL A 70 -7.01 -8.51 -6.11
CA VAL A 70 -7.35 -7.20 -5.55
C VAL A 70 -6.05 -6.53 -5.12
N GLY A 71 -5.63 -5.50 -5.85
CA GLY A 71 -4.39 -4.81 -5.57
C GLY A 71 -4.63 -3.41 -5.02
N HIS A 72 -3.89 -2.99 -4.00
CA HIS A 72 -3.92 -1.63 -3.46
C HIS A 72 -2.62 -0.86 -3.74
N SER A 73 -2.70 0.40 -4.18
CA SER A 73 -1.54 1.21 -4.58
C SER A 73 -0.71 0.51 -5.67
N ILE A 74 0.60 0.34 -5.47
CA ILE A 74 1.47 -0.45 -6.33
C ILE A 74 1.05 -1.93 -6.45
N GLY A 75 0.33 -2.46 -5.47
CA GLY A 75 -0.29 -3.79 -5.55
C GLY A 75 -1.30 -3.90 -6.69
N SER A 76 -1.94 -2.80 -7.10
CA SER A 76 -2.81 -2.78 -8.29
C SER A 76 -2.01 -3.02 -9.59
N TYR A 77 -0.80 -2.46 -9.70
CA TYR A 77 0.07 -2.71 -10.85
C TYR A 77 0.55 -4.16 -10.90
N ILE A 78 0.98 -4.71 -9.77
CA ILE A 78 1.36 -6.12 -9.65
C ILE A 78 0.20 -7.01 -10.07
N SER A 79 -1.02 -6.69 -9.62
CA SER A 79 -2.24 -7.44 -9.98
C SER A 79 -2.47 -7.45 -11.49
N LEU A 80 -2.23 -6.33 -12.18
CA LEU A 80 -2.34 -6.26 -13.64
C LEU A 80 -1.25 -7.07 -14.35
N GLU A 81 0.00 -7.02 -13.87
CA GLU A 81 1.08 -7.82 -14.45
C GLU A 81 0.85 -9.32 -14.27
N LEU A 82 0.29 -9.72 -13.13
CA LEU A 82 -0.11 -11.10 -12.87
C LEU A 82 -1.30 -11.53 -13.74
N LEU A 83 -2.31 -10.66 -13.92
CA LEU A 83 -3.43 -10.92 -14.84
C LEU A 83 -2.92 -11.17 -16.27
N LYS A 84 -1.98 -10.37 -16.77
CA LYS A 84 -1.39 -10.56 -18.11
C LYS A 84 -0.65 -11.90 -18.21
N LYS A 85 0.08 -12.28 -17.16
CA LYS A 85 0.93 -13.47 -17.18
C LYS A 85 0.19 -14.78 -16.88
N PHE A 86 -0.89 -14.72 -16.13
CA PHE A 86 -1.70 -15.87 -15.69
C PHE A 86 -3.17 -15.68 -16.14
N SER A 87 -3.38 -15.24 -17.38
CA SER A 87 -4.71 -14.92 -17.93
C SER A 87 -5.63 -16.13 -18.06
N ASP A 88 -5.06 -17.34 -18.00
CA ASP A 88 -5.76 -18.62 -17.95
C ASP A 88 -6.36 -18.93 -16.57
N LYS A 89 -5.79 -18.37 -15.50
CA LYS A 89 -6.24 -18.59 -14.11
C LYS A 89 -6.93 -17.39 -13.49
N VAL A 90 -6.48 -16.18 -13.83
CA VAL A 90 -6.99 -14.93 -13.26
C VAL A 90 -8.15 -14.42 -14.12
N VAL A 91 -9.35 -14.45 -13.55
CA VAL A 91 -10.59 -14.09 -14.26
C VAL A 91 -11.00 -12.63 -14.05
N TYR A 92 -10.51 -11.98 -12.99
CA TYR A 92 -10.84 -10.59 -12.71
C TYR A 92 -9.77 -9.90 -11.85
N CYS A 93 -9.62 -8.58 -12.02
CA CYS A 93 -8.67 -7.76 -11.28
C CYS A 93 -9.33 -6.46 -10.83
N ILE A 94 -9.19 -6.13 -9.53
CA ILE A 94 -9.70 -4.90 -8.90
C ILE A 94 -8.49 -4.07 -8.44
N GLY A 95 -8.34 -2.87 -8.99
CA GLY A 95 -7.32 -1.91 -8.56
C GLY A 95 -7.89 -0.87 -7.59
N LEU A 96 -7.41 -0.85 -6.36
CA LEU A 96 -7.76 0.12 -5.32
C LEU A 96 -6.67 1.19 -5.23
N TYR A 97 -7.02 2.45 -5.50
CA TYR A 97 -6.06 3.56 -5.60
C TYR A 97 -4.84 3.23 -6.48
N PRO A 98 -5.06 2.82 -7.74
CA PRO A 98 -4.00 2.32 -8.60
C PRO A 98 -2.82 3.29 -8.74
N PHE A 99 -1.62 2.85 -8.37
CA PHE A 99 -0.37 3.56 -8.72
C PHE A 99 0.08 3.11 -10.12
N LEU A 100 -0.73 3.39 -11.14
CA LEU A 100 -0.54 2.84 -12.50
C LEU A 100 0.44 3.61 -13.39
N THR A 101 0.71 4.87 -13.05
CA THR A 101 1.55 5.73 -13.87
C THR A 101 2.42 6.60 -12.97
N LEU A 102 3.71 6.29 -12.92
CA LEU A 102 4.70 7.34 -12.83
C LEU A 102 4.56 8.17 -14.09
N ASN A 103 3.96 9.34 -13.97
CA ASN A 103 4.07 10.33 -15.02
C ASN A 103 5.51 10.88 -14.95
N GLN A 104 6.45 10.23 -15.64
CA GLN A 104 7.84 10.69 -15.69
C GLN A 104 7.97 12.11 -16.27
N GLN A 105 6.95 12.59 -17.00
CA GLN A 105 6.86 13.98 -17.47
C GLN A 105 6.34 14.94 -16.39
N SER A 106 5.81 14.44 -15.28
CA SER A 106 5.40 15.26 -14.14
C SER A 106 6.63 15.72 -13.36
N THR A 107 6.96 16.99 -13.51
CA THR A 107 8.01 17.69 -12.76
C THR A 107 7.86 17.53 -11.25
N LYS A 108 6.62 17.46 -10.74
CA LYS A 108 6.34 17.25 -9.30
C LYS A 108 6.76 15.86 -8.83
N GLN A 109 6.41 14.81 -9.57
CA GLN A 109 6.76 13.43 -9.21
C GLN A 109 8.28 13.18 -9.34
N SER A 110 8.91 13.72 -10.39
CA SER A 110 10.37 13.66 -10.55
C SER A 110 11.10 14.34 -9.39
N LEU A 111 10.62 15.51 -8.96
CA LEU A 111 11.21 16.24 -7.83
C LEU A 111 11.02 15.49 -6.51
N ILE A 112 9.84 14.92 -6.26
CA ILE A 112 9.60 14.08 -5.07
C ILE A 112 10.51 12.84 -5.09
N GLY A 113 10.68 12.19 -6.25
CA GLY A 113 11.59 11.06 -6.41
C GLY A 113 13.05 11.43 -6.11
N LYS A 114 13.55 12.56 -6.64
CA LYS A 114 14.90 13.07 -6.36
C LYS A 114 15.08 13.44 -4.88
N LEU A 115 14.08 14.08 -4.28
CA LEU A 115 14.08 14.47 -2.87
C LEU A 115 14.10 13.23 -1.96
N ALA A 116 13.27 12.23 -2.25
CA ALA A 116 13.18 11.00 -1.49
C ALA A 116 14.43 10.12 -1.66
N ALA A 117 15.03 10.08 -2.85
CA ALA A 117 16.23 9.29 -3.11
C ALA A 117 17.45 9.74 -2.30
N SER A 118 17.61 11.06 -2.10
CA SER A 118 18.74 11.65 -1.36
C SER A 118 18.48 11.75 0.14
N SER A 119 19.36 11.13 0.93
CA SER A 119 19.28 11.13 2.40
C SER A 119 19.45 12.53 3.00
N VAL A 120 20.32 13.35 2.41
CA VAL A 120 20.59 14.73 2.86
C VAL A 120 19.38 15.61 2.58
N LEU A 121 18.86 15.59 1.34
CA LEU A 121 17.68 16.37 0.94
C LEU A 121 16.43 15.96 1.73
N SER A 122 16.22 14.66 1.95
CA SER A 122 15.14 14.15 2.78
C SER A 122 15.26 14.60 4.25
N ALA A 123 16.47 14.58 4.82
CA ALA A 123 16.72 15.07 6.17
C ALA A 123 16.46 16.57 6.29
N THR A 124 16.94 17.37 5.33
CA THR A 124 16.71 18.82 5.28
C THR A 124 15.23 19.14 5.14
N ALA A 125 14.50 18.48 4.23
CA ALA A 125 13.06 18.65 4.07
C ALA A 125 12.29 18.27 5.34
N SER A 126 12.65 17.16 5.98
CA SER A 126 12.05 16.73 7.25
C SER A 126 12.33 17.72 8.38
N PHE A 127 13.53 18.32 8.41
CA PHE A 127 13.88 19.34 9.38
C PHE A 127 13.12 20.66 9.15
N LEU A 128 12.96 21.08 7.90
CA LEU A 128 12.14 22.24 7.53
C LEU A 128 10.67 22.02 7.91
N ILE A 129 10.14 20.81 7.69
CA ILE A 129 8.75 20.50 8.08
C ILE A 129 8.61 20.41 9.61
N ALA A 130 9.64 19.91 10.30
CA ALA A 130 9.68 19.92 11.75
C ALA A 130 9.79 21.33 12.34
N SER A 131 10.47 22.26 11.66
CA SER A 131 10.58 23.65 12.12
C SER A 131 9.25 24.40 12.00
N LEU A 132 8.30 23.94 11.15
CA LEU A 132 6.92 24.43 11.22
C LEU A 132 6.31 24.22 12.60
N ARG A 133 6.82 23.30 13.44
CA ARG A 133 6.41 23.11 14.84
C ARG A 133 6.56 24.38 15.68
N LEU A 134 7.49 25.26 15.31
CA LEU A 134 7.72 26.54 15.98
C LEU A 134 6.61 27.56 15.71
N LEU A 135 5.79 27.34 14.67
CA LEU A 135 4.63 28.19 14.39
C LEU A 135 3.44 27.81 15.28
N PRO A 136 2.63 28.79 15.72
CA PRO A 136 1.37 28.51 16.38
C PRO A 136 0.44 27.70 15.47
N MET A 137 -0.39 26.82 16.07
CA MET A 137 -1.26 25.89 15.33
C MET A 137 -2.18 26.60 14.34
N SER A 138 -2.63 27.81 14.64
CA SER A 138 -3.44 28.64 13.75
C SER A 138 -2.70 29.03 12.46
N ALA A 139 -1.44 29.45 12.57
CA ALA A 139 -0.60 29.79 11.42
C ALA A 139 -0.24 28.54 10.60
N ALA A 140 0.10 27.43 11.26
CA ALA A 140 0.37 26.17 10.57
C ALA A 140 -0.86 25.65 9.81
N ARG A 141 -2.05 25.74 10.42
CA ARG A 141 -3.33 25.36 9.79
C ARG A 141 -3.62 26.20 8.57
N LEU A 142 -3.43 27.52 8.66
CA LEU A 142 -3.66 28.45 7.56
C LEU A 142 -2.69 28.21 6.40
N LEU A 143 -1.43 27.91 6.70
CA LEU A 143 -0.42 27.54 5.69
C LEU A 143 -0.78 26.22 4.99
N VAL A 144 -1.18 25.19 5.75
CA VAL A 144 -1.56 23.88 5.19
C VAL A 144 -2.83 23.99 4.36
N SER A 145 -3.87 24.66 4.86
CA SER A 145 -5.14 24.83 4.14
C SER A 145 -4.97 25.62 2.84
N LYS A 146 -4.09 26.63 2.80
CA LYS A 146 -3.85 27.42 1.58
C LYS A 146 -2.90 26.76 0.59
N SER A 147 -1.95 25.95 1.07
CA SER A 147 -0.90 25.38 0.20
C SER A 147 -1.27 23.99 -0.36
N ILE A 148 -1.70 23.07 0.51
CA ILE A 148 -1.83 21.63 0.17
C ILE A 148 -3.28 21.15 0.37
N GLY A 149 -4.00 21.75 1.32
CA GLY A 149 -5.31 21.29 1.78
C GLY A 149 -6.49 22.16 1.34
N ALA A 150 -6.42 22.84 0.19
CA ALA A 150 -7.50 23.73 -0.26
C ALA A 150 -8.86 23.01 -0.42
N SER A 151 -8.84 21.70 -0.67
CA SER A 151 -10.01 20.82 -0.78
C SER A 151 -10.15 19.84 0.39
N TRP A 152 -9.34 19.97 1.44
CA TRP A 152 -9.33 19.02 2.55
C TRP A 152 -10.38 19.36 3.58
N SER A 153 -10.92 18.32 4.24
CA SER A 153 -11.76 18.51 5.42
C SER A 153 -10.95 19.10 6.56
N ASP A 154 -11.65 19.75 7.50
CA ASP A 154 -11.02 20.36 8.66
C ASP A 154 -10.19 19.35 9.49
N THR A 155 -10.74 18.15 9.63
CA THR A 155 -10.10 17.02 10.29
C THR A 155 -8.80 16.60 9.58
N ALA A 156 -8.79 16.57 8.25
CA ALA A 156 -7.59 16.22 7.48
C ALA A 156 -6.50 17.28 7.64
N VAL A 157 -6.85 18.57 7.58
CA VAL A 157 -5.90 19.67 7.82
C VAL A 157 -5.34 19.60 9.25
N GLN A 158 -6.19 19.37 10.25
CA GLN A 158 -5.77 19.24 11.65
C GLN A 158 -4.85 18.02 11.87
N ALA A 159 -5.18 16.87 11.28
CA ALA A 159 -4.35 15.68 11.36
C ALA A 159 -2.97 15.92 10.73
N THR A 160 -2.91 16.59 9.57
CA THR A 160 -1.64 16.99 8.94
C THR A 160 -0.81 17.92 9.81
N CYS A 161 -1.42 18.96 10.39
CA CYS A 161 -0.72 19.87 11.30
C CYS A 161 -0.22 19.20 12.58
N THR A 162 -0.85 18.10 13.00
CA THR A 162 -0.51 17.40 14.24
C THR A 162 0.52 16.29 14.02
N HIS A 163 0.35 15.49 12.98
CA HIS A 163 1.14 14.26 12.76
C HIS A 163 2.26 14.43 11.73
N LEU A 164 2.05 15.20 10.65
CA LEU A 164 3.04 15.37 9.58
C LEU A 164 4.12 16.41 9.91
N ARG A 165 3.91 17.26 10.91
CA ARG A 165 4.92 18.20 11.45
C ARG A 165 6.00 17.52 12.30
N GLN A 166 5.94 16.21 12.47
CA GLN A 166 6.97 15.46 13.18
C GLN A 166 8.09 15.04 12.22
N TYR A 167 9.33 15.32 12.61
CA TYR A 167 10.53 14.96 11.84
C TYR A 167 10.53 13.48 11.43
N HIS A 168 10.26 12.58 12.39
CA HIS A 168 10.28 11.14 12.15
C HIS A 168 9.14 10.68 11.21
N THR A 169 7.94 11.26 11.35
CA THR A 169 6.82 10.95 10.45
C THR A 169 7.16 11.35 9.01
N MET A 170 7.71 12.55 8.80
CA MET A 170 8.10 13.00 7.46
C MET A 170 9.28 12.19 6.90
N ARG A 171 10.27 11.84 7.73
CA ARG A 171 11.35 10.90 7.38
C ARG A 171 10.79 9.56 6.90
N ASN A 172 9.80 9.01 7.61
CA ASN A 172 9.18 7.74 7.27
C ASN A 172 8.37 7.83 5.97
N VAL A 173 7.61 8.92 5.76
CA VAL A 173 6.88 9.17 4.51
C VAL A 173 7.85 9.25 3.32
N LEU A 174 8.93 10.02 3.45
CA LEU A 174 9.95 10.14 2.40
C LEU A 174 10.71 8.83 2.17
N PHE A 175 10.93 8.04 3.22
CA PHE A 175 11.54 6.71 3.10
C PHE A 175 10.61 5.73 2.36
N MET A 176 9.32 5.72 2.68
CA MET A 176 8.32 4.91 1.97
C MET A 176 8.21 5.33 0.50
N ALA A 177 8.17 6.63 0.23
CA ALA A 177 8.20 7.13 -1.15
C ALA A 177 9.47 6.65 -1.86
N LYS A 178 10.64 6.75 -1.22
CA LYS A 178 11.92 6.27 -1.76
C LYS A 178 11.88 4.77 -2.09
N SER A 179 11.39 3.94 -1.18
CA SER A 179 11.31 2.49 -1.42
C SER A 179 10.34 2.19 -2.55
N GLU A 180 9.18 2.85 -2.58
CA GLU A 180 8.16 2.66 -3.63
C GLU A 180 8.71 3.04 -5.02
N PHE A 181 9.42 4.16 -5.16
CA PHE A 181 10.07 4.53 -6.43
C PHE A 181 11.21 3.57 -6.83
N ARG A 182 11.98 3.04 -5.86
CA ARG A 182 13.07 2.08 -6.15
C ARG A 182 12.53 0.73 -6.61
N GLU A 183 11.50 0.22 -5.95
CA GLU A 183 10.85 -1.05 -6.32
C GLU A 183 10.27 -0.95 -7.73
N GLN A 184 9.64 0.17 -8.08
CA GLN A 184 9.15 0.42 -9.45
C GLN A 184 10.26 0.45 -10.50
N SER A 185 11.42 1.03 -10.19
CA SER A 185 12.57 1.04 -11.13
C SER A 185 13.16 -0.36 -11.36
N GLN A 186 13.07 -1.25 -10.37
CA GLN A 186 13.59 -2.63 -10.47
C GLN A 186 12.63 -3.57 -11.19
N ILE A 187 11.33 -3.27 -11.20
CA ILE A 187 10.30 -4.06 -11.89
C ILE A 187 10.35 -3.87 -13.42
N GLY A 188 11.25 -3.02 -13.95
CA GLY A 188 11.47 -2.88 -15.39
C GLY A 188 10.35 -2.11 -16.09
N ILE A 189 10.04 -0.92 -15.58
CA ILE A 189 9.14 0.02 -16.25
C ILE A 189 9.99 0.90 -17.19
N SER A 190 10.05 0.56 -18.48
CA SER A 190 10.47 1.47 -19.55
C SER A 190 9.29 2.23 -20.10
#